data_AF-A0A1I7J665-F1
#
_entry.id   AF-A0A1I7J665-F1
#
_cell.length_a   1.000
_cell.length_b   1.000
_cell.length_c   1.000
_cell.angle_alpha   90.00
_cell.angle_beta   90.00
_cell.angle_gamma   90.00
#
_symmetry.space_group_name_H-M   'P 1'
#
loop_
_entity.id
_entity.type
_entity.pdbx_description
1 polymer ?
#
loop_
_entity_poly.entity_id
_entity_poly.type
_entity_poly.pdbx_seq_one_letter_code
_entity_poly.pdbx_strand_id
1 'polypeptide(L)' 'MNFGQQQRHMRRFAGSCRFVFNKALALQKANHKAGGKFIGYVAMAKELTTWRNGREIPWLKDAPVHPLQHALKDLDQRTI' A
#
# COMPACT_ATOMS: atom_id res chain seq x y z
N MET A 1 -10.35 0.63 -30.39
CA MET A 1 -9.32 1.06 -29.41
C MET A 1 -10.01 1.41 -28.09
N ASN A 2 -9.87 0.59 -27.06
CA ASN A 2 -10.71 0.61 -25.84
C ASN A 2 -10.16 1.54 -24.74
N PHE A 3 -10.29 2.86 -24.91
CA PHE A 3 -9.83 3.86 -23.92
C PHE A 3 -10.60 3.82 -22.58
N GLY A 4 -11.83 3.28 -22.55
CA GLY A 4 -12.67 3.25 -21.34
C GLY A 4 -12.24 2.22 -20.28
N GLN A 5 -11.71 1.06 -20.70
CA GLN A 5 -11.20 0.05 -19.77
C GLN A 5 -9.93 0.56 -19.08
N GLN A 6 -9.02 1.18 -19.84
CA GLN A 6 -7.76 1.72 -19.32
C GLN A 6 -7.98 2.79 -18.24
N GLN A 7 -8.92 3.73 -18.42
CA GLN A 7 -9.22 4.74 -17.41
C GLN A 7 -9.78 4.14 -16.11
N ARG A 8 -10.65 3.12 -16.20
CA ARG A 8 -11.22 2.46 -15.02
C ARG A 8 -10.16 1.67 -14.24
N HIS A 9 -9.24 1.04 -14.95
CA HIS A 9 -8.07 0.38 -14.36
C HIS A 9 -7.13 1.40 -13.70
N MET A 10 -6.82 2.51 -14.38
CA MET A 10 -5.97 3.59 -13.83
C MET A 10 -6.54 4.20 -12.53
N ARG A 11 -7.85 4.43 -12.45
CA ARG A 11 -8.49 4.92 -11.21
C ARG A 11 -8.42 3.90 -10.07
N ARG A 12 -8.62 2.60 -10.37
CA ARG A 12 -8.42 1.52 -9.39
C ARG A 12 -6.96 1.46 -8.92
N PHE A 13 -5.99 1.63 -9.82
CA PHE A 13 -4.57 1.64 -9.46
C PHE A 13 -4.21 2.82 -8.56
N ALA A 14 -4.55 4.05 -8.95
CA ALA A 14 -4.27 5.24 -8.15
C ALA A 14 -4.95 5.18 -6.77
N GLY A 15 -6.19 4.69 -6.72
CA GLY A 15 -6.92 4.48 -5.47
C GLY A 15 -6.25 3.45 -4.56
N SER A 16 -5.77 2.34 -5.13
CA SER A 16 -5.10 1.27 -4.38
C SER A 16 -3.76 1.72 -3.81
N CYS A 17 -2.94 2.44 -4.58
CA CYS A 17 -1.67 2.98 -4.11
C CYS A 17 -1.87 3.98 -2.97
N ARG A 18 -2.82 4.92 -3.12
CA ARG A 18 -3.15 5.90 -2.06
C ARG A 18 -3.65 5.21 -0.80
N PHE A 19 -4.49 4.19 -0.95
CA PHE A 19 -5.00 3.42 0.18
C PHE A 19 -3.87 2.70 0.93
N VAL A 20 -2.98 1.98 0.22
CA VAL A 20 -1.85 1.26 0.83
C VAL A 20 -0.88 2.22 1.51
N PHE A 21 -0.56 3.34 0.87
CA PHE A 21 0.29 4.38 1.46
C PHE A 21 -0.31 4.90 2.78
N ASN A 22 -1.60 5.25 2.79
CA ASN A 22 -2.28 5.75 3.98
C ASN A 22 -2.34 4.71 5.09
N LYS A 23 -2.61 3.43 4.76
CA LYS A 23 -2.66 2.33 5.73
C LYS A 23 -1.27 2.08 6.34
N ALA A 24 -0.22 2.11 5.53
CA ALA A 24 1.16 2.00 5.99
C ALA A 24 1.58 3.19 6.87
N LEU A 25 1.19 4.42 6.49
CA LEU A 25 1.44 5.61 7.31
C LEU A 25 0.69 5.54 8.66
N ALA A 26 -0.54 5.05 8.68
CA ALA A 26 -1.29 4.86 9.92
C ALA A 26 -0.63 3.82 10.84
N LEU A 27 -0.18 2.69 10.27
CA LEU A 27 0.58 1.69 11.01
C LEU A 27 1.88 2.26 11.58
N GLN A 28 2.62 3.02 10.77
CA GLN A 28 3.84 3.70 11.17
C GLN A 28 3.60 4.65 12.35
N LYS A 29 2.56 5.49 12.26
CA LYS A 29 2.17 6.42 13.33
C LYS A 29 1.75 5.69 14.60
N ALA A 30 0.99 4.60 14.48
CA ALA A 30 0.58 3.79 15.62
C ALA A 30 1.79 3.14 16.32
N ASN A 31 2.72 2.59 15.53
CA ASN A 31 3.94 1.98 16.04
C ASN A 31 4.84 3.02 16.73
N HIS A 32 5.01 4.20 16.12
CA HIS A 32 5.74 5.31 16.73
C HIS A 32 5.09 5.78 18.03
N LYS A 33 3.75 5.88 18.08
CA LYS A 33 3.01 6.23 19.30
C LYS A 33 3.18 5.19 20.41
N ALA A 34 3.39 3.92 20.05
CA ALA A 34 3.71 2.84 20.98
C ALA A 34 5.19 2.81 21.42
N GLY A 35 6.02 3.77 20.99
CA GLY A 35 7.46 3.80 21.26
C GLY A 35 8.29 2.86 20.36
N GLY A 36 7.67 2.31 19.31
CA GLY A 36 8.32 1.44 18.34
C GLY A 36 9.22 2.19 17.37
N LYS A 37 10.21 1.48 16.81
CA LYS A 37 11.13 2.00 15.79
C LYS A 37 10.47 2.10 14.42
N PHE A 38 11.10 2.81 13.50
CA PHE A 38 10.61 2.92 12.13
C PHE A 38 10.42 1.53 11.49
N ILE A 39 9.24 1.26 10.90
CA ILE A 39 8.98 -0.01 10.19
C ILE A 39 9.51 0.13 8.76
N GLY A 40 10.65 -0.52 8.49
CA GLY A 40 11.24 -0.52 7.16
C GLY A 40 10.40 -1.25 6.10
N TYR A 41 10.71 -0.99 4.84
CA TYR A 41 10.04 -1.58 3.67
C TYR A 41 9.78 -3.09 3.78
N VAL A 42 10.75 -3.88 4.23
CA VAL A 42 10.62 -5.36 4.31
C VAL A 42 9.48 -5.77 5.25
N ALA A 43 9.34 -5.11 6.39
CA ALA A 43 8.25 -5.38 7.32
C ALA A 43 6.91 -4.88 6.78
N MET A 44 6.87 -3.71 6.14
CA MET A 44 5.65 -3.23 5.48
C MET A 44 5.21 -4.10 4.30
N ALA A 45 6.14 -4.71 3.56
CA ALA A 45 5.82 -5.63 2.48
C ALA A 45 5.18 -6.94 2.99
N LYS A 46 5.56 -7.39 4.20
CA LYS A 46 4.88 -8.49 4.88
C LYS A 46 3.44 -8.10 5.25
N GLU A 47 3.26 -6.92 5.83
CA GLU A 47 1.92 -6.38 6.15
C GLU A 47 1.04 -6.24 4.91
N LEU A 48 1.59 -5.77 3.80
CA LEU A 48 0.88 -5.71 2.52
C LEU A 48 0.40 -7.08 2.05
N THR A 49 1.23 -8.12 2.25
CA THR A 49 0.85 -9.50 1.92
C THR A 49 -0.30 -9.96 2.79
N THR A 50 -0.28 -9.64 4.09
CA THR A 50 -1.39 -9.88 5.02
C THR A 50 -2.65 -9.15 4.57
N TRP A 51 -2.57 -7.87 4.18
CA TRP A 51 -3.74 -7.09 3.73
C TRP A 51 -4.34 -7.63 2.42
N ARG A 52 -3.50 -8.11 1.50
CA ARG A 52 -3.95 -8.72 0.24
C ARG A 52 -4.63 -10.07 0.46
N ASN A 53 -4.18 -10.84 1.45
CA ASN A 53 -4.76 -12.13 1.80
C ASN A 53 -5.90 -12.01 2.83
N GLY A 54 -6.04 -10.84 3.44
CA GLY A 54 -7.06 -10.55 4.43
C GLY A 54 -8.46 -10.42 3.82
N ARG A 55 -9.47 -10.79 4.60
CA ARG A 55 -10.88 -10.66 4.21
C ARG A 55 -11.39 -9.22 4.25
N GLU A 56 -10.65 -8.33 4.90
CA GLU A 56 -11.03 -6.92 5.05
C GLU A 56 -10.98 -6.14 3.74
N ILE A 57 -10.07 -6.51 2.83
CA ILE A 57 -9.81 -5.74 1.60
C ILE A 57 -9.67 -6.70 0.41
N PRO A 58 -10.73 -7.46 0.07
CA PRO A 58 -10.66 -8.51 -0.94
C PRO A 58 -10.36 -7.98 -2.34
N TRP A 59 -10.63 -6.69 -2.60
CA TRP A 59 -10.33 -6.03 -3.88
C TRP A 59 -8.83 -5.67 -4.03
N LEU A 60 -8.05 -5.67 -2.94
CA LEU A 60 -6.62 -5.35 -2.98
C LEU A 60 -5.80 -6.50 -3.58
N LYS A 61 -6.30 -7.74 -3.50
CA LYS A 61 -5.66 -8.90 -4.12
C LYS A 61 -5.58 -8.76 -5.65
N ASP A 62 -6.59 -8.12 -6.25
CA ASP A 62 -6.75 -7.90 -7.69
C ASP A 62 -5.94 -6.69 -8.19
N ALA A 63 -5.36 -5.91 -7.27
CA ALA A 63 -4.46 -4.81 -7.61
C ALA A 63 -3.03 -5.33 -7.89
N PRO A 64 -2.32 -4.74 -8.86
CA PRO A 64 -0.95 -5.13 -9.19
C PRO A 64 -0.02 -4.84 -8.02
N VAL A 65 0.77 -5.84 -7.64
CA VAL A 65 1.65 -5.75 -6.46
C VAL A 65 2.80 -4.75 -6.64
N HIS A 66 3.29 -4.58 -7.88
CA HIS A 66 4.43 -3.72 -8.18
C HIS A 66 4.17 -2.24 -7.81
N PRO A 67 3.07 -1.60 -8.26
CA PRO A 67 2.71 -0.24 -7.82
C PRO A 67 2.53 -0.09 -6.30
N LEU A 68 2.00 -1.12 -5.63
CA LEU A 68 1.80 -1.10 -4.18
C LEU A 68 3.15 -1.14 -3.44
N GLN A 69 4.09 -1.97 -3.91
CA GLN A 69 5.45 -2.00 -3.39
C GLN A 69 6.18 -0.68 -3.62
N HIS A 70 6.00 -0.04 -4.77
CA HIS A 70 6.53 1.31 -5.02
C HIS A 70 5.98 2.33 -4.04
N ALA A 71 4.67 2.34 -3.77
CA ALA A 71 4.09 3.24 -2.78
C ALA A 71 4.67 3.04 -1.36
N LEU A 72 5.01 1.79 -0.99
CA LEU A 72 5.68 1.51 0.29
C LEU A 72 7.15 1.96 0.29
N LYS A 73 7.87 1.78 -0.82
CA LYS A 73 9.24 2.29 -0.97
C LYS A 73 9.29 3.81 -0.90
N ASP A 74 8.31 4.49 -1.49
CA ASP A 74 8.23 5.95 -1.41
C ASP A 74 8.03 6.42 0.05
N LEU A 75 7.30 5.64 0.86
CA LEU A 75 7.12 5.93 2.28
C LEU A 75 8.40 5.68 3.10
N ASP A 76 9.15 4.62 2.75
CA ASP A 76 10.47 4.31 3.31
C ASP A 76 11.49 5.42 2.99
N GLN A 77 11.50 5.92 1.75
CA GLN A 77 12.42 6.96 1.28
C GLN A 77 12.07 8.38 1.76
N ARG A 78 10.79 8.68 2.03
CA ARG A 78 10.35 10.01 2.49
C ARG A 78 10.61 10.30 3.97
N THR A 79 11.15 9.34 4.73
CA THR A 79 11.35 9.48 6.17
C THR A 79 12.84 9.55 6.56
N ILE A 80 13.65 10.16 5.69
CA ILE A 80 15.04 10.55 5.97
C ILE A 80 15.12 12.07 6.13
#